data_AF-A0A953IYY1-F1
#
_entry.id   AF-A0A953IYY1-F1
#
_cell.length_a   1.000
_cell.length_b   1.000
_cell.length_c   1.000
_cell.angle_alpha   90.00
_cell.angle_beta   90.00
_cell.angle_gamma   90.00
#
_symmetry.space_group_name_H-M   'P 1'
#
loop_
_entity.id
_entity.type
_entity.pdbx_description
1 polymer ?
#
loop_
_entity_poly.entity_id
_entity_poly.type
_entity_poly.pdbx_seq_one_letter_code
_entity_poly.pdbx_strand_id
1 'polypeptide(L)'
;FNTGASRLEDIASFTLYGSEAYTDYDGIGTTLSAVAGDFDRDGKPDLSISGHIHMNEAGALYILRGKDIGGTAELNVSDARVIRIVGRPVSNLAPPFFHYDMPSERGSQIVLAADNDLCSGVAGGAIYFLDIRKLVEDRDS
;
A
#
# COMPACT_ATOMS: atom_id res chain seq x y z
N PHE A 1 -5.44 33.79 23.67
CA PHE A 1 -5.57 32.89 22.51
C PHE A 1 -4.72 31.66 22.78
N ASN A 2 -5.36 30.55 23.17
CA ASN A 2 -4.68 29.27 23.26
C ASN A 2 -4.46 28.81 21.81
N THR A 3 -3.22 28.70 21.35
CA THR A 3 -2.94 28.45 19.92
C THR A 3 -3.35 27.06 19.47
N GLY A 4 -3.83 26.18 20.37
CA GLY A 4 -4.42 24.88 20.03
C GLY A 4 -3.47 23.97 19.22
N ALA A 5 -2.18 24.30 19.18
CA ALA A 5 -1.21 23.59 18.38
C ALA A 5 -0.81 22.31 19.12
N SER A 6 -1.24 21.17 18.59
CA SER A 6 -0.69 19.86 18.96
C SER A 6 0.75 19.78 18.47
N ARG A 7 1.64 19.24 19.30
CA ARG A 7 3.04 19.01 18.91
C ARG A 7 3.08 17.71 18.09
N LEU A 8 4.07 17.57 17.21
CA LEU A 8 4.16 16.37 16.36
C LEU A 8 4.31 15.10 17.21
N GLU A 9 5.01 15.21 18.34
CA GLU A 9 5.16 14.16 19.36
C GLU A 9 3.85 13.80 20.07
N ASP A 10 2.82 14.66 20.01
CA ASP A 10 1.49 14.40 20.58
C ASP A 10 0.54 13.75 19.56
N ILE A 11 0.98 13.58 18.30
CA ILE A 11 0.21 12.96 17.22
C ILE A 11 0.66 11.50 17.07
N ALA A 12 -0.29 10.59 16.96
CA ALA A 12 0.02 9.19 16.66
C ALA A 12 0.80 9.10 15.34
N SER A 13 1.94 8.41 15.36
CA SER A 13 2.83 8.27 14.23
C SER A 13 3.17 6.81 13.99
N PHE A 14 3.22 6.43 12.72
CA PHE A 14 3.61 5.10 12.31
C PHE A 14 4.72 5.23 11.26
N THR A 15 5.83 4.54 11.47
CA THR A 15 6.95 4.54 10.53
C THR A 15 6.98 3.23 9.77
N LEU A 16 6.72 3.30 8.46
CA LEU A 16 7.00 2.21 7.53
C LEU A 16 8.34 2.47 6.85
N TYR A 17 9.31 1.57 7.03
CA TYR A 17 10.63 1.70 6.40
C TYR A 17 10.91 0.56 5.42
N GLY A 18 11.78 0.86 4.46
CA GLY A 18 12.19 -0.06 3.42
C GLY A 18 12.98 -1.26 3.94
N SER A 19 13.09 -2.27 3.10
CA SER A 19 13.99 -3.40 3.24
C SER A 19 15.40 -2.93 3.57
N GLU A 20 16.05 -3.65 4.48
CA GLU A 20 17.45 -3.41 4.82
C GLU A 20 18.40 -3.96 3.74
N ALA A 21 17.88 -4.74 2.79
CA ALA A 21 18.66 -5.23 1.66
C ALA A 21 18.96 -4.07 0.70
N TYR A 22 20.25 -3.80 0.48
CA TYR A 22 20.72 -2.73 -0.41
C TYR A 22 20.14 -2.82 -1.85
N THR A 23 19.79 -4.02 -2.30
CA THR A 23 19.19 -4.28 -3.62
C THR A 23 17.70 -3.96 -3.70
N ASP A 24 17.07 -3.70 -2.56
CA ASP A 24 15.63 -3.61 -2.39
C ASP A 24 15.27 -2.16 -2.03
N TYR A 25 15.48 -1.25 -2.98
CA TYR A 25 14.95 0.09 -2.84
C TYR A 25 13.45 0.07 -3.04
N ASP A 26 12.69 0.49 -2.02
CA ASP A 26 11.24 0.30 -1.98
C ASP A 26 10.39 1.51 -2.34
N GLY A 27 10.98 2.72 -2.36
CA GLY A 27 10.28 3.93 -2.79
C GLY A 27 9.00 4.25 -2.01
N ILE A 28 8.92 3.84 -0.73
CA ILE A 28 7.71 3.87 0.08
C ILE A 28 7.26 5.30 0.34
N GLY A 29 5.94 5.52 0.34
CA GLY A 29 5.34 6.75 0.84
C GLY A 29 5.34 7.90 -0.17
N THR A 30 5.56 7.59 -1.46
CA THR A 30 5.33 8.56 -2.55
C THR A 30 3.85 8.97 -2.65
N THR A 31 2.94 8.08 -2.25
CA THR A 31 1.55 8.39 -1.97
C THR A 31 1.02 7.52 -0.83
N LEU A 32 0.08 8.09 -0.09
CA LEU A 32 -0.70 7.42 0.94
C LEU A 32 -2.16 7.57 0.53
N SER A 33 -2.80 6.48 0.11
CA SER A 33 -4.24 6.57 -0.16
C SER A 33 -4.98 6.47 1.15
N ALA A 34 -5.82 7.46 1.42
CA ALA A 34 -6.62 7.54 2.63
C ALA A 34 -7.77 6.51 2.67
N VAL A 35 -7.93 5.68 1.64
CA VAL A 35 -9.06 4.76 1.52
C VAL A 35 -8.58 3.39 1.08
N ALA A 36 -7.96 2.64 1.99
CA ALA A 36 -7.86 1.19 1.87
C ALA A 36 -9.10 0.50 2.47
N GLY A 37 -10.14 1.23 2.90
CA GLY A 37 -11.32 0.58 3.49
C GLY A 37 -10.98 -0.24 4.74
N ASP A 38 -11.82 -1.23 5.07
CA ASP A 38 -11.63 -2.21 6.14
C ASP A 38 -11.74 -3.59 5.49
N PHE A 39 -10.61 -4.13 5.03
CA PHE A 39 -10.59 -5.31 4.18
C PHE A 39 -10.78 -6.61 4.97
N ASP A 40 -10.34 -6.64 6.23
CA ASP A 40 -10.49 -7.79 7.10
C ASP A 40 -11.75 -7.75 7.99
N ARG A 41 -12.53 -6.66 7.88
CA ARG A 41 -13.81 -6.44 8.57
C ARG A 41 -13.67 -6.42 10.09
N ASP A 42 -12.52 -6.01 10.59
CA ASP A 42 -12.27 -5.91 12.02
C ASP A 42 -12.79 -4.60 12.64
N GLY A 43 -13.31 -3.69 11.80
CA GLY A 43 -13.83 -2.38 12.18
C GLY A 43 -12.78 -1.28 12.26
N LYS A 44 -11.52 -1.55 11.87
CA LYS A 44 -10.43 -0.58 11.81
C LYS A 44 -10.05 -0.33 10.34
N PRO A 45 -9.92 0.93 9.92
CA PRO A 45 -9.46 1.23 8.56
C PRO A 45 -8.05 0.70 8.31
N ASP A 46 -7.88 -0.01 7.20
CA ASP A 46 -6.61 -0.41 6.64
C ASP A 46 -5.95 0.75 5.89
N LEU A 47 -4.64 0.62 5.66
CA LEU A 47 -3.83 1.62 4.99
C LEU A 47 -3.12 1.03 3.78
N SER A 48 -3.14 1.75 2.67
CA SER A 48 -2.47 1.36 1.44
C SER A 48 -1.50 2.45 0.97
N ILE A 49 -0.29 2.01 0.64
CA ILE A 49 0.88 2.88 0.44
C ILE A 49 1.56 2.47 -0.87
N SER A 50 1.85 3.44 -1.72
CA SER A 50 2.58 3.19 -2.96
C SER A 50 4.09 3.11 -2.74
N GLY A 51 4.73 2.24 -3.50
CA GLY A 51 6.16 2.12 -3.70
C GLY A 51 6.51 2.18 -5.18
N HIS A 52 6.11 3.25 -5.87
CA HIS A 52 6.17 3.36 -7.35
C HIS A 52 7.53 3.04 -7.98
N ILE A 53 8.61 3.32 -7.25
CA ILE A 53 10.00 3.11 -7.69
C ILE A 53 10.64 1.87 -7.05
N HIS A 54 9.83 0.94 -6.55
CA HIS A 54 10.30 -0.33 -6.01
C HIS A 54 11.02 -1.16 -7.08
N MET A 55 12.22 -1.67 -6.75
CA MET A 55 13.03 -2.67 -7.47
C MET A 55 12.93 -2.68 -9.01
N ASN A 56 13.96 -2.18 -9.72
CA ASN A 56 13.98 -2.12 -11.19
C ASN A 56 12.72 -1.46 -11.78
N GLU A 57 12.21 -0.43 -11.12
CA GLU A 57 10.98 0.26 -11.51
C GLU A 57 9.75 -0.68 -11.61
N ALA A 58 9.76 -1.77 -10.86
CA ALA A 58 8.61 -2.66 -10.81
C ALA A 58 7.38 -1.98 -10.22
N GLY A 59 7.59 -1.13 -9.23
CA GLY A 59 6.53 -0.55 -8.43
C GLY A 59 5.92 -1.55 -7.46
N ALA A 60 5.28 -1.05 -6.41
CA ALA A 60 4.66 -1.89 -5.38
C ALA A 60 3.48 -1.19 -4.72
N LEU A 61 2.52 -1.99 -4.25
CA LEU A 61 1.51 -1.58 -3.28
C LEU A 61 1.76 -2.32 -1.97
N TYR A 62 1.89 -1.57 -0.88
CA TYR A 62 1.94 -2.09 0.47
C TYR A 62 0.60 -1.85 1.15
N ILE A 63 0.08 -2.87 1.84
CA ILE A 63 -1.15 -2.77 2.62
C ILE A 63 -0.82 -3.16 4.06
N LEU A 64 -1.23 -2.30 4.97
CA LEU A 64 -1.10 -2.43 6.41
C LEU A 64 -2.49 -2.53 7.01
N ARG A 65 -2.72 -3.54 7.85
CA ARG A 65 -4.01 -3.70 8.50
C ARG A 65 -4.18 -2.71 9.64
N GLY A 66 -5.38 -2.16 9.79
CA GLY A 66 -5.69 -1.18 10.83
C GLY A 66 -5.37 -1.68 12.24
N LYS A 67 -5.58 -2.96 12.54
CA LYS A 67 -5.17 -3.55 13.84
C LYS A 67 -3.69 -3.55 14.12
N ASP A 68 -2.86 -3.57 13.08
CA ASP A 68 -1.41 -3.56 13.18
C ASP A 68 -0.85 -2.12 13.25
N ILE A 69 -1.72 -1.11 13.11
CA ILE A 69 -1.40 0.33 13.16
C ILE A 69 -1.90 0.92 14.48
N GLY A 70 -1.00 1.38 15.34
CA GLY A 70 -1.38 2.09 16.57
C GLY A 70 -0.18 2.53 17.43
N GLY A 71 -0.36 3.65 18.14
CA GLY A 71 0.68 4.24 18.99
C GLY A 71 1.83 4.86 18.18
N THR A 72 3.04 4.83 18.75
CA THR A 72 4.30 5.06 18.02
C THR A 72 4.88 3.69 17.69
N ALA A 73 4.69 3.25 16.45
CA ALA A 73 5.11 1.92 16.00
C ALA A 73 5.91 2.01 14.70
N GLU A 74 6.84 1.07 14.54
CA GLU A 74 7.72 0.96 13.37
C GLU A 74 7.56 -0.42 12.73
N LEU A 75 7.57 -0.46 11.41
CA LEU A 75 7.46 -1.69 10.65
C LEU A 75 8.35 -1.66 9.41
N ASN A 76 9.05 -2.77 9.16
CA ASN A 76 9.73 -2.98 7.90
C ASN A 76 8.73 -3.50 6.86
N VAL A 77 8.80 -3.06 5.60
CA VAL A 77 7.94 -3.60 4.52
C VAL A 77 8.11 -5.09 4.24
N SER A 78 9.18 -5.69 4.72
CA SER A 78 9.44 -7.13 4.63
C SER A 78 8.83 -7.92 5.80
N ASP A 79 8.25 -7.25 6.80
CA ASP A 79 7.53 -7.90 7.89
C ASP A 79 6.32 -8.67 7.33
N ALA A 80 6.08 -9.87 7.86
CA ALA A 80 5.00 -10.75 7.39
C ALA A 80 3.60 -10.13 7.53
N ARG A 81 3.43 -9.15 8.43
CA ARG A 81 2.19 -8.38 8.62
C ARG A 81 1.90 -7.43 7.45
N VAL A 82 2.92 -7.07 6.65
CA VAL A 82 2.75 -6.23 5.47
C VAL A 82 2.32 -7.10 4.29
N ILE A 83 1.17 -6.78 3.71
CA ILE A 83 0.78 -7.37 2.43
C ILE A 83 1.49 -6.56 1.34
N ARG A 84 2.37 -7.23 0.59
CA ARG A 84 3.16 -6.60 -0.47
C ARG A 84 2.75 -7.16 -1.83
N ILE A 85 2.41 -6.26 -2.74
CA ILE A 85 2.05 -6.58 -4.13
C ILE A 85 3.06 -5.88 -5.01
N VAL A 86 3.90 -6.68 -5.67
CA VAL A 86 5.02 -6.18 -6.48
C VAL A 86 4.67 -6.31 -7.95
N GLY A 87 4.91 -5.23 -8.70
CA GLY A 87 4.78 -5.24 -10.14
C GLY A 87 5.83 -6.12 -10.81
N ARG A 88 5.75 -6.22 -12.13
CA ARG A 88 6.84 -6.80 -12.92
C ARG A 88 7.93 -5.74 -13.12
N PRO A 89 9.20 -6.11 -13.37
CA PRO A 89 10.25 -5.13 -13.68
C PRO A 89 9.76 -4.13 -14.73
N VAL A 90 10.09 -2.84 -14.53
CA VAL A 90 9.69 -1.69 -15.34
C VAL A 90 8.19 -1.48 -15.52
N SER A 91 7.32 -2.07 -14.67
CA SER A 91 5.87 -1.86 -14.77
C SER A 91 5.37 -0.61 -14.05
N ASN A 92 6.14 -0.10 -13.09
CA ASN A 92 5.76 1.05 -12.28
C ASN A 92 4.35 0.87 -11.67
N LEU A 93 4.09 -0.31 -11.10
CA LEU A 93 2.84 -0.62 -10.42
C LEU A 93 2.57 0.37 -9.28
N ALA A 94 1.31 0.74 -9.12
CA ALA A 94 0.85 1.70 -8.13
C ALA A 94 1.62 3.02 -8.25
N PRO A 95 1.46 3.73 -9.37
CA PRO A 95 2.03 5.06 -9.51
C PRO A 95 1.50 5.99 -8.42
N PRO A 96 2.22 7.10 -8.14
CA PRO A 96 1.79 8.03 -7.12
C PRO A 96 0.39 8.56 -7.42
N PHE A 97 -0.25 9.12 -6.38
CA PHE A 97 -1.51 9.85 -6.40
C PHE A 97 -2.77 9.05 -6.07
N PHE A 98 -3.20 8.03 -6.84
CA PHE A 98 -4.52 7.41 -6.58
C PHE A 98 -4.59 5.92 -6.89
N HIS A 99 -5.08 5.15 -5.92
CA HIS A 99 -5.76 3.89 -6.14
C HIS A 99 -7.13 3.95 -5.45
N TYR A 100 -8.12 3.32 -6.05
CA TYR A 100 -9.53 3.47 -5.66
C TYR A 100 -10.00 2.20 -4.95
N ASP A 101 -10.56 2.36 -3.75
CA ASP A 101 -11.40 1.32 -3.16
C ASP A 101 -12.76 1.35 -3.84
N MET A 102 -12.99 0.35 -4.68
CA MET A 102 -14.23 0.14 -5.40
C MET A 102 -15.14 -0.83 -4.63
N PRO A 103 -16.32 -0.38 -4.18
CA PRO A 103 -17.33 -1.27 -3.64
C PRO A 103 -17.72 -2.31 -4.70
N SER A 104 -17.80 -3.58 -4.32
CA SER A 104 -18.35 -4.64 -5.17
C SER A 104 -19.30 -5.54 -4.38
N GLU A 105 -20.12 -6.33 -5.06
CA GLU A 105 -20.99 -7.34 -4.43
C GLU A 105 -20.22 -8.37 -3.60
N ARG A 106 -18.94 -8.56 -3.91
CA ARG A 106 -18.07 -9.45 -3.15
C ARG A 106 -17.45 -8.72 -1.96
N GLY A 107 -17.17 -7.43 -2.07
CA GLY A 107 -16.60 -6.56 -1.02
C GLY A 107 -15.71 -5.47 -1.62
N SER A 108 -14.91 -4.79 -0.81
CA SER A 108 -13.95 -3.78 -1.30
C SER A 108 -12.92 -4.39 -2.25
N GLN A 109 -12.66 -3.70 -3.37
CA GLN A 109 -11.63 -4.05 -4.36
C GLN A 109 -10.69 -2.87 -4.55
N ILE A 110 -9.39 -3.12 -4.56
CA ILE A 110 -8.44 -2.07 -4.94
C ILE A 110 -8.29 -2.05 -6.46
N VAL A 111 -8.63 -0.91 -7.06
CA VAL A 111 -8.30 -0.62 -8.45
C VAL A 111 -7.02 0.21 -8.48
N LEU A 112 -5.98 -0.33 -9.11
CA LEU A 112 -4.68 0.32 -9.23
C LEU A 112 -4.13 0.28 -10.65
N ALA A 113 -3.37 1.29 -11.01
CA ALA A 113 -2.72 1.38 -12.30
C ALA A 113 -1.28 0.86 -12.26
N ALA A 114 -0.72 0.60 -13.44
CA ALA A 114 0.71 0.50 -13.71
C ALA A 114 1.01 1.38 -14.93
N ASP A 115 2.02 2.25 -14.84
CA ASP A 115 2.35 3.18 -15.93
C ASP A 115 2.76 2.42 -17.18
N ASN A 116 3.41 1.28 -16.97
CA ASN A 116 3.89 0.39 -18.00
C ASN A 116 3.43 -1.04 -17.67
N ASP A 117 2.97 -1.82 -18.62
CA ASP A 117 2.89 -3.26 -18.46
C ASP A 117 3.45 -3.90 -19.71
N LEU A 118 4.45 -4.76 -19.54
CA LEU A 118 5.06 -5.50 -20.65
C LEU A 118 4.03 -6.31 -21.44
N CYS A 119 2.88 -6.63 -20.84
CA CYS A 119 1.78 -7.32 -21.53
C CYS A 119 1.00 -6.42 -22.52
N SER A 120 1.02 -5.10 -22.36
CA SER A 120 0.32 -4.13 -23.22
C SER A 120 1.24 -3.39 -24.20
N GLY A 121 2.55 -3.65 -24.17
CA GLY A 121 3.55 -3.10 -25.07
C GLY A 121 4.33 -1.92 -24.46
N VAL A 122 5.38 -1.46 -25.15
CA VAL A 122 6.39 -0.49 -24.65
C VAL A 122 5.85 0.92 -24.30
N ALA A 123 4.54 1.13 -24.46
CA ALA A 123 3.83 2.38 -24.13
C ALA A 123 2.39 2.10 -23.62
N GLY A 124 2.11 0.87 -23.20
CA GLY A 124 0.82 0.48 -22.66
C GLY A 124 0.85 0.49 -21.13
N GLY A 125 -0.06 1.22 -20.51
CA GLY A 125 -0.36 1.03 -19.09
C GLY A 125 -1.25 -0.19 -18.86
N ALA A 126 -1.52 -0.50 -17.59
CA ALA A 126 -2.50 -1.50 -17.20
C ALA A 126 -3.34 -1.01 -16.00
N ILE A 127 -4.58 -1.50 -15.92
CA ILE A 127 -5.44 -1.35 -14.75
C ILE A 127 -5.69 -2.74 -14.15
N TYR A 128 -5.40 -2.87 -12.86
CA TYR A 128 -5.58 -4.10 -12.10
C TYR A 128 -6.74 -3.95 -11.13
N PHE A 129 -7.53 -5.02 -11.01
CA PHE A 129 -8.57 -5.18 -9.99
C PHE A 129 -8.10 -6.22 -8.99
N LEU A 130 -7.90 -5.80 -7.75
CA LEU A 130 -7.39 -6.64 -6.68
C LEU A 130 -8.51 -6.99 -5.70
N ASP A 131 -8.83 -8.28 -5.59
CA ASP A 131 -9.67 -8.80 -4.50
C ASP A 131 -8.79 -9.09 -3.28
N ILE A 132 -8.61 -8.04 -2.47
CA ILE A 132 -7.74 -8.06 -1.30
C ILE A 132 -8.24 -8.98 -0.19
N ARG A 133 -9.55 -9.20 -0.08
CA ARG A 133 -10.12 -10.10 0.94
C ARG A 133 -9.57 -11.51 0.81
N LYS A 134 -9.46 -12.02 -0.43
CA LYS A 134 -8.88 -13.33 -0.68
C LYS A 134 -7.43 -13.41 -0.17
N LEU A 135 -6.65 -12.34 -0.36
CA LEU A 135 -5.26 -12.29 0.10
C LEU A 135 -5.12 -12.24 1.63
N VAL A 136 -6.10 -11.66 2.32
CA VAL A 136 -6.16 -11.63 3.78
C VAL A 136 -6.62 -13.00 4.31
N GLU A 137 -7.71 -13.55 3.77
CA GLU A 137 -8.27 -14.85 4.18
C GLU A 137 -7.26 -16.00 3.99
N ASP A 138 -6.56 -16.04 2.85
CA ASP A 138 -5.53 -17.06 2.57
C ASP A 138 -4.32 -16.97 3.55
N ARG A 139 -4.16 -15.87 4.29
CA ARG A 139 -3.06 -15.68 5.26
C ARG A 139 -3.46 -16.03 6.69
N ASP A 140 -4.76 -16.01 6.99
CA ASP A 140 -5.28 -16.34 8.32
C ASP A 140 -5.74 -17.81 8.42
N SER A 141 -5.68 -18.58 7.31
CA SER A 141 -5.99 -20.03 7.21
C SER A 141 -4.78 -20.94 7.37
#